data_AF-A0A7Z9I809-F1
#
_entry.id   AF-A0A7Z9I809-F1
#
_cell.length_a   1.000
_cell.length_b   1.000
_cell.length_c   1.000
_cell.angle_alpha   90.00
_cell.angle_beta   90.00
_cell.angle_gamma   90.00
#
_symmetry.space_group_name_H-M   'P 1'
#
loop_
_entity.id
_entity.type
_entity.pdbx_description
1 polymer ?
#
loop_
_entity_poly.entity_id
_entity_poly.type
_entity_poly.pdbx_seq_one_letter_code
_entity_poly.pdbx_strand_id
1 'polypeptide(L)' 'MIFKKIVDAKKYKKEIIKAKLISTEGSVPRDSGTFMLITSKYLFGSIGGGQLEYTIIEKAKKKIK' A
#
# COMPACT_ATOMS: atom_id res chain seq x y z
N MET A 1 13.43 -11.57 -21.69
CA MET A 1 14.28 -10.43 -21.30
C MET A 1 13.60 -9.62 -20.20
N ILE A 2 14.14 -9.63 -18.98
CA ILE A 2 13.58 -8.93 -17.81
C ILE A 2 13.37 -7.42 -18.08
N PHE A 3 14.26 -6.82 -18.89
CA PHE A 3 14.21 -5.42 -19.29
C PHE A 3 12.93 -5.06 -20.05
N LYS A 4 12.45 -5.93 -20.95
CA LYS A 4 11.21 -5.70 -21.69
C LYS A 4 10.01 -5.67 -20.74
N LYS A 5 9.97 -6.57 -19.75
CA LYS A 5 8.93 -6.58 -18.70
C LYS A 5 8.94 -5.31 -17.85
N ILE A 6 10.11 -4.75 -17.52
CA ILE A 6 10.22 -3.49 -16.76
C ILE A 6 9.73 -2.30 -17.60
N VAL A 7 10.09 -2.25 -18.89
CA VAL A 7 9.60 -1.22 -19.81
C VAL A 7 8.09 -1.33 -20.01
N ASP A 8 7.56 -2.55 -20.11
CA ASP A 8 6.12 -2.78 -20.22
C ASP A 8 5.40 -2.44 -18.91
N ALA A 9 6.01 -2.72 -17.74
CA ALA A 9 5.51 -2.30 -16.43
C ALA A 9 5.34 -0.77 -16.32
N LYS A 10 6.22 0.03 -16.95
CA LYS A 10 6.05 1.49 -17.01
C LYS A 10 4.81 1.92 -17.79
N LYS A 11 4.31 1.10 -18.71
CA LYS A 11 3.06 1.39 -19.45
C LYS A 11 1.82 1.10 -18.60
N TYR A 12 1.92 0.28 -17.56
CA TYR A 12 0.83 0.05 -16.63
C TYR A 12 0.65 1.26 -15.69
N LYS A 13 -0.16 2.22 -16.15
CA LYS A 13 -0.67 3.30 -15.31
C LYS A 13 -1.89 2.81 -14.53
N LYS A 14 -1.65 2.06 -13.45
CA LYS A 14 -2.66 1.86 -12.42
C LYS A 14 -2.37 2.81 -11.26
N GLU A 15 -3.40 3.47 -10.78
CA GLU A 15 -3.30 4.27 -9.58
C GLU A 15 -3.03 3.36 -8.38
N ILE A 16 -1.98 3.71 -7.62
CA ILE A 16 -1.56 3.00 -6.43
C ILE A 16 -1.38 4.04 -5.34
N ILE A 17 -1.95 3.78 -4.17
CA ILE A 17 -1.71 4.56 -2.98
C ILE A 17 -0.79 3.78 -2.06
N LYS A 18 0.27 4.41 -1.57
CA LYS A 18 1.18 3.85 -0.58
C LYS A 18 0.86 4.43 0.79
N ALA A 19 0.50 3.57 1.74
CA ALA A 19 0.42 3.90 3.15
C ALA A 19 1.71 3.45 3.83
N LYS A 20 2.37 4.32 4.60
CA LYS A 20 3.62 4.02 5.31
C LYS A 20 3.50 4.48 6.76
N LEU A 21 3.91 3.62 7.71
CA LEU A 21 4.09 4.02 9.09
C LEU A 21 5.34 4.91 9.19
N ILE A 22 5.16 6.15 9.68
CA ILE A 22 6.25 7.11 9.86
C ILE A 22 6.87 6.97 11.25
N SER A 23 6.04 6.66 12.25
CA SER A 23 6.45 6.38 13.62
C SER A 23 5.45 5.42 14.25
N THR A 24 5.88 4.76 15.32
CA THR A 24 5.10 3.83 16.12
C THR A 24 5.47 3.97 17.58
N GLU A 25 4.51 3.88 18.49
CA GLU A 25 4.71 4.04 19.93
C GLU A 25 4.11 2.85 20.69
N GLY A 26 4.81 2.39 21.73
CA GLY A 26 4.40 1.23 22.52
C GLY A 26 4.56 -0.11 21.78
N SER A 27 3.84 -1.14 22.26
CA SER A 27 3.85 -2.48 21.66
C SER A 27 2.83 -2.57 20.53
N VAL A 28 3.29 -2.30 19.31
CA VAL A 28 2.47 -2.38 18.09
C VAL A 28 2.84 -3.59 17.24
N PRO A 29 1.92 -4.09 16.40
CA PRO A 29 2.16 -5.28 15.57
C PRO A 29 3.16 -5.08 14.41
N ARG A 30 3.50 -3.82 14.07
CA ARG A 30 4.42 -3.48 12.96
C ARG A 30 5.29 -2.29 13.34
N ASP A 31 6.53 -2.30 12.88
CA ASP A 31 7.49 -1.22 13.12
C ASP A 31 7.30 -0.05 12.15
N SER A 32 7.82 1.12 12.54
CA SER A 32 8.02 2.24 11.62
C SER A 32 8.76 1.80 10.35
N GLY A 33 8.38 2.39 9.22
CA GLY A 33 8.91 2.02 7.91
C GLY A 33 8.08 0.98 7.18
N THR A 34 7.28 0.18 7.90
CA THR A 34 6.32 -0.76 7.29
C THR A 34 5.35 0.00 6.39
N PHE A 35 5.04 -0.58 5.24
CA PHE A 35 4.12 0.02 4.27
C PHE A 35 3.14 -1.01 3.70
N MET A 36 2.04 -0.48 3.17
CA MET A 36 1.04 -1.21 2.40
C MET A 36 0.79 -0.44 1.11
N LEU A 37 0.60 -1.18 0.01
CA LEU A 37 0.18 -0.64 -1.27
C LEU A 37 -1.29 -1.00 -1.50
N ILE A 38 -2.08 0.00 -1.85
CA ILE A 38 -3.51 -0.14 -2.13
C ILE A 38 -3.76 0.19 -3.59
N THR A 39 -4.46 -0.71 -4.27
CA THR A 39 -5.02 -0.50 -5.61
C THR A 39 -6.55 -0.71 -5.55
N SER A 40 -7.26 -0.42 -6.65
CA SER A 40 -8.72 -0.66 -6.70
C SER A 40 -9.13 -2.12 -6.49
N LYS A 41 -8.27 -3.07 -6.84
CA LYS A 41 -8.58 -4.52 -6.81
C LYS A 41 -7.71 -5.35 -5.86
N TYR A 42 -6.54 -4.83 -5.50
CA TYR A 42 -5.51 -5.59 -4.78
C TYR A 42 -4.89 -4.76 -3.66
N LEU A 43 -4.46 -5.48 -2.62
CA LEU A 43 -3.69 -4.97 -1.49
C LEU A 43 -2.37 -5.74 -1.43
N PHE A 44 -1.29 -5.05 -1.09
CA PHE A 44 0.03 -5.66 -0.89
C PHE A 44 0.66 -5.15 0.40
N GLY A 45 1.09 -6.07 1.26
CA GLY A 45 1.59 -5.76 2.60
C GLY A 45 0.44 -5.45 3.59
N SER A 46 0.83 -5.19 4.84
CA SER A 46 -0.06 -4.82 5.95
C SER A 46 0.72 -3.87 6.85
N ILE A 47 0.03 -2.88 7.42
CA ILE A 47 0.60 -1.90 8.34
C ILE A 47 0.22 -2.19 9.80
N GLY A 48 -0.39 -3.34 10.09
CA GLY A 48 -0.71 -3.74 11.45
C GLY A 48 -2.09 -4.37 11.63
N GLY A 49 -2.90 -4.44 10.57
CA GLY A 49 -4.23 -5.03 10.62
C GLY A 49 -5.25 -4.20 11.42
N GLY A 50 -6.36 -4.85 11.77
CA GLY A 50 -7.42 -4.27 12.58
C GLY A 50 -8.07 -3.02 11.98
N GLN A 51 -8.58 -2.17 12.86
CA GLN A 51 -9.40 -1.00 12.48
C GLN A 51 -8.60 0.08 11.73
N LEU A 52 -7.33 0.28 12.10
CA LEU A 52 -6.45 1.27 11.46
C LEU A 52 -6.25 0.92 9.98
N GLU A 53 -5.88 -0.33 9.72
CA GLU A 53 -5.64 -0.81 8.37
C GLU A 53 -6.90 -0.72 7.51
N TYR A 54 -8.04 -1.20 8.04
CA TYR A 54 -9.32 -1.10 7.35
C TYR A 54 -9.67 0.35 6.98
N THR A 55 -9.52 1.29 7.92
CA THR A 55 -9.83 2.71 7.69
C THR A 55 -8.94 3.34 6.62
N ILE A 56 -7.65 2.98 6.60
CA ILE A 56 -6.72 3.47 5.58
C ILE A 56 -7.04 2.89 4.21
N ILE A 57 -7.40 1.60 4.13
CA ILE A 57 -7.82 0.96 2.89
C ILE A 57 -9.04 1.66 2.30
N GLU A 58 -10.06 1.92 3.12
CA GLU A 58 -11.29 2.59 2.68
C GLU A 58 -11.02 4.01 2.18
N LYS A 59 -10.21 4.79 2.91
CA LYS A 59 -9.80 6.14 2.47
C LYS A 59 -9.00 6.10 1.18
N ALA A 60 -8.11 5.13 1.02
CA ALA A 60 -7.32 4.96 -0.19
C ALA A 60 -8.21 4.58 -1.39
N LYS A 61 -9.11 3.60 -1.23
CA LYS A 61 -10.03 3.19 -2.29
C LYS A 61 -10.93 4.32 -2.78
N LYS A 62 -11.39 5.21 -1.90
CA LYS A 62 -12.16 6.41 -2.30
C LYS A 62 -11.37 7.43 -3.12
N LYS A 63 -10.03 7.38 -3.06
CA LYS A 63 -9.14 8.29 -3.81
C LYS A 63 -8.64 7.70 -5.12
N ILE A 64 -8.75 6.39 -5.30
CA ILE A 64 -8.40 5.70 -6.55
C ILE A 64 -9.59 5.83 -7.51
N LYS A 65 -9.34 6.34 -8.71
CA LYS A 65 -10.32 6.50 -9.79
C LYS A 65 -10.43 5.25 -10.67
#